data_AF-A0A3M0Y0S4-F1
#
_entry.id   AF-A0A3M0Y0S4-F1
#
_cell.length_a   1.000
_cell.length_b   1.000
_cell.length_c   1.000
_cell.angle_alpha   90.00
_cell.angle_beta   90.00
_cell.angle_gamma   90.00
#
_symmetry.space_group_name_H-M   'P 1'
#
loop_
_entity.id
_entity.type
_entity.pdbx_description
1 polymer ?
#
loop_
_entity_poly.entity_id
_entity_poly.type
_entity_poly.pdbx_seq_one_letter_code
_entity_poly.pdbx_strand_id
1 'polypeptide(L)'
;MLHRTTVDTNRRPLLIALLVAGAALLGAAPGGAAPSPAQAQATTSEADNLDTIVLRNGRVVKGRILEETDAYVKIVVVVAGIEAETTYNRSEILRVVRASKERPSKPQQPTTPTRPPSPAAQEHKAPRQTSPGQHVPVLYILPLKGHIVGDPVGYEYLAQARRNDIITVTPFKQALEDARKHDPDVVVIEIDADSPAGFDGMFVAQPFYEVVEQAMKEGVRIVFWVKRAVAGAAFLPFISPEIYFKSDGLLGGVGNLSDLDYGDRWVTEKQISLRLGIAEGYAIQGGYDPALVRAMARRENWLFVRWEGGKPVYLEREPRPSDGPGWTLLSDDGEGDNADTSVVEQNDVLQLNADWAQRLLVAKGVADTVEDLAFLLGFGDGYRLERGKARKILEDWSKRVASAVEEIQRQQDVVDENGSGGSGEDARIALGKQIAALRRIRSLMTVYAEALDPSGDRRAQTDLQIQQLRRKIRELRDR
;
A
#
# COMPACT_ATOMS: atom_id res chain seq x y z
N MET A 1 -5.56 30.29 51.24
CA MET A 1 -5.61 28.86 51.62
C MET A 1 -6.60 28.17 50.70
N LEU A 2 -6.12 27.57 49.62
CA LEU A 2 -6.93 26.96 48.56
C LEU A 2 -6.97 25.43 48.75
N HIS A 3 -8.17 24.88 48.84
CA HIS A 3 -8.45 23.44 48.86
C HIS A 3 -8.22 22.84 47.47
N ARG A 4 -7.32 21.85 47.39
CA ARG A 4 -7.15 20.96 46.24
C ARG A 4 -7.85 19.64 46.54
N THR A 5 -8.92 19.34 45.81
CA THR A 5 -9.51 18.01 45.71
C THR A 5 -8.69 17.15 44.76
N THR A 6 -8.05 16.11 45.29
CA THR A 6 -7.40 15.03 44.54
C THR A 6 -8.45 14.07 44.01
N VAL A 7 -8.49 13.89 42.69
CA VAL A 7 -9.25 12.82 42.02
C VAL A 7 -8.31 11.63 41.85
N ASP A 8 -8.70 10.51 42.45
CA ASP A 8 -8.02 9.22 42.40
C ASP A 8 -8.31 8.53 41.07
N THR A 9 -7.31 8.38 40.19
CA THR A 9 -7.40 7.58 38.96
C THR A 9 -6.56 6.33 39.12
N ASN A 10 -7.15 5.30 39.71
CA ASN A 10 -6.55 3.97 39.80
C ASN A 10 -7.21 3.05 38.77
N ARG A 11 -6.68 3.02 37.54
CA ARG A 11 -6.96 1.97 36.55
C ARG A 11 -5.64 1.37 36.10
N ARG A 12 -5.37 0.15 36.57
CA ARG A 12 -4.22 -0.67 36.15
C ARG A 12 -4.46 -1.21 34.73
N PRO A 13 -3.52 -1.11 33.79
CA PRO A 13 -3.59 -1.86 32.55
C PRO A 13 -3.20 -3.32 32.82
N LEU A 14 -4.04 -4.24 32.34
CA LEU A 14 -3.83 -5.68 32.41
C LEU A 14 -2.98 -6.10 31.20
N LEU A 15 -1.68 -6.30 31.43
CA LEU A 15 -0.74 -6.87 30.46
C LEU A 15 -1.00 -8.37 30.32
N ILE A 16 -1.44 -8.81 29.13
CA ILE A 16 -1.46 -10.23 28.75
C ILE A 16 -0.24 -10.47 27.87
N ALA A 17 0.78 -11.11 28.45
CA ALA A 17 1.95 -11.59 27.72
C ALA A 17 1.64 -12.94 27.07
N LEU A 18 1.83 -13.04 25.75
CA LEU A 18 1.65 -14.27 24.98
C LEU A 18 3.02 -14.77 24.52
N LEU A 19 3.54 -15.78 25.22
CA LEU A 19 4.77 -16.50 24.90
C LEU A 19 4.47 -17.54 23.81
N VAL A 20 5.00 -17.35 22.61
CA VAL A 20 5.01 -18.38 21.55
C VAL A 20 6.42 -18.94 21.45
N ALA A 21 6.62 -20.15 21.97
CA ALA A 21 7.83 -20.93 21.76
C ALA A 21 7.65 -21.85 20.54
N GLY A 22 8.22 -21.46 19.40
CA GLY A 22 8.28 -22.29 18.19
C GLY A 22 9.60 -23.05 18.13
N ALA A 23 9.56 -24.37 18.34
CA ALA A 23 10.70 -25.26 18.14
C ALA A 23 10.86 -25.60 16.65
N ALA A 24 11.99 -25.21 16.04
CA ALA A 24 12.37 -25.59 14.69
C ALA A 24 13.41 -26.71 14.73
N LEU A 25 13.07 -27.87 14.16
CA LEU A 25 13.99 -28.95 13.83
C LEU A 25 14.59 -28.69 12.44
N LEU A 26 15.89 -28.36 12.39
CA LEU A 26 16.66 -28.23 11.15
C LEU A 26 17.45 -29.51 10.88
N GLY A 27 17.14 -30.17 9.77
CA GLY A 27 17.98 -31.21 9.17
C GLY A 27 18.97 -30.59 8.20
N ALA A 28 20.26 -30.84 8.42
CA ALA A 28 21.36 -30.36 7.58
C ALA A 28 21.57 -31.25 6.35
N ALA A 29 21.85 -30.65 5.20
CA ALA A 29 22.48 -31.30 4.05
C ALA A 29 23.65 -30.43 3.55
N PRO A 30 24.78 -31.03 3.12
CA PRO A 30 26.01 -30.29 2.85
C PRO A 30 26.15 -29.81 1.39
N GLY A 31 26.60 -28.56 1.25
CA GLY A 31 27.71 -28.12 0.39
C GLY A 31 27.69 -28.47 -1.10
N GLY A 32 27.30 -27.49 -1.93
CA GLY A 32 27.68 -27.40 -3.34
C GLY A 32 27.98 -25.95 -3.70
N ALA A 33 29.22 -25.65 -4.06
CA ALA A 33 29.68 -24.32 -4.46
C ALA A 33 29.11 -23.92 -5.83
N ALA A 34 28.68 -22.66 -5.99
CA ALA A 34 28.31 -22.08 -7.28
C ALA A 34 29.19 -20.86 -7.59
N PRO A 35 29.57 -20.64 -8.87
CA PRO A 35 30.49 -19.57 -9.28
C PRO A 35 29.79 -18.20 -9.42
N SER A 36 30.60 -17.14 -9.33
CA SER A 36 30.21 -15.73 -9.45
C SER A 36 29.53 -15.38 -10.78
N PRO A 37 28.55 -14.45 -10.80
CA PRO A 37 27.93 -13.99 -12.03
C PRO A 37 28.75 -12.90 -12.74
N ALA A 38 28.78 -13.00 -14.06
CA ALA A 38 29.31 -12.02 -15.00
C ALA A 38 28.34 -10.84 -15.19
N GLN A 39 28.90 -9.68 -15.53
CA GLN A 39 28.22 -8.40 -15.75
C GLN A 39 27.18 -8.47 -16.88
N ALA A 40 25.98 -7.94 -16.64
CA ALA A 40 24.92 -7.79 -17.64
C ALA A 40 24.98 -6.39 -18.28
N GLN A 41 25.03 -6.36 -19.61
CA GLN A 41 24.80 -5.18 -20.44
C GLN A 41 23.30 -4.97 -20.64
N ALA A 42 22.88 -3.70 -20.70
CA ALA A 42 21.49 -3.28 -20.89
C ALA A 42 20.91 -3.72 -22.24
N THR A 43 19.77 -4.41 -22.21
CA THR A 43 18.92 -4.67 -23.38
C THR A 43 17.58 -3.94 -23.23
N THR A 44 17.30 -3.05 -24.18
CA THR A 44 16.04 -2.33 -24.34
C THR A 44 14.97 -3.20 -25.01
N SER A 45 13.75 -3.15 -24.45
CA SER A 45 12.44 -3.48 -25.04
C SER A 45 12.28 -4.82 -25.80
N GLU A 46 12.03 -5.91 -25.05
CA GLU A 46 11.55 -7.21 -25.58
C GLU A 46 10.18 -7.63 -25.01
N ALA A 47 9.47 -6.75 -24.29
CA ALA A 47 8.23 -7.12 -23.59
C ALA A 47 7.04 -7.46 -24.52
N ASP A 48 7.05 -7.00 -25.77
CA ASP A 48 5.91 -7.16 -26.70
C ASP A 48 5.98 -8.42 -27.59
N ASN A 49 7.02 -9.25 -27.48
CA ASN A 49 7.22 -10.44 -28.31
C ASN A 49 7.38 -11.75 -27.51
N LEU A 50 6.66 -11.87 -26.38
CA LEU A 50 6.73 -13.06 -25.52
C LEU A 50 5.60 -14.06 -25.81
N ASP A 51 5.96 -15.35 -25.86
CA ASP A 51 5.01 -16.45 -25.89
C ASP A 51 4.24 -16.52 -24.55
N THR A 52 3.01 -17.03 -24.59
CA THR A 52 2.16 -17.18 -23.41
C THR A 52 1.75 -18.63 -23.21
N ILE A 53 2.05 -19.20 -22.05
CA ILE A 53 1.56 -20.51 -21.59
C ILE A 53 0.41 -20.27 -20.61
N VAL A 54 -0.75 -20.85 -20.88
CA VAL A 54 -1.88 -20.90 -19.95
C VAL A 54 -1.92 -22.30 -19.33
N LEU A 55 -1.76 -22.39 -18.02
CA LEU A 55 -1.80 -23.64 -17.26
C LEU A 55 -3.24 -24.02 -16.90
N ARG A 56 -3.51 -25.32 -16.67
CA ARG A 56 -4.84 -25.84 -16.31
C ARG A 56 -5.37 -25.33 -14.97
N ASN A 57 -4.48 -24.88 -14.09
CA ASN A 57 -4.84 -24.23 -12.83
C ASN A 57 -5.22 -22.74 -13.00
N GLY A 58 -5.26 -22.22 -14.24
CA GLY A 58 -5.61 -20.84 -14.54
C GLY A 58 -4.43 -19.86 -14.52
N ARG A 59 -3.22 -20.29 -14.11
CA ARG A 59 -2.03 -19.43 -14.11
C ARG A 59 -1.53 -19.18 -15.53
N VAL A 60 -1.14 -17.95 -15.81
CA VAL A 60 -0.58 -17.52 -17.10
C VAL A 60 0.90 -17.20 -16.93
N VAL A 61 1.74 -17.76 -17.79
CA VAL A 61 3.19 -17.57 -17.79
C VAL A 61 3.59 -16.95 -19.13
N LYS A 62 4.28 -15.81 -19.10
CA LYS A 62 4.83 -15.15 -20.29
C LYS A 62 6.34 -15.33 -20.35
N GLY A 63 6.86 -15.61 -21.53
CA GLY A 63 8.30 -15.84 -21.71
C GLY A 63 8.65 -16.29 -23.11
N ARG A 64 9.91 -16.63 -23.35
CA ARG A 64 10.36 -17.17 -24.63
C ARG A 64 10.43 -18.70 -24.53
N ILE A 65 9.63 -19.42 -25.29
CA ILE A 65 9.68 -20.89 -25.26
C ILE A 65 10.94 -21.36 -26.00
N LEU A 66 11.79 -22.09 -25.29
CA LEU A 66 13.03 -22.67 -25.80
C LEU A 66 12.79 -23.99 -26.51
N GLU A 67 11.90 -24.82 -25.96
CA GLU A 67 11.64 -26.17 -26.43
C GLU A 67 10.18 -26.56 -26.16
N GLU A 68 9.55 -27.21 -27.14
CA GLU A 68 8.18 -27.74 -27.01
C GLU A 68 8.17 -29.16 -27.58
N THR A 69 7.85 -30.12 -26.73
CA THR A 69 7.68 -31.54 -27.09
C THR A 69 6.28 -32.01 -26.66
N ASP A 70 5.93 -33.25 -27.01
CA ASP A 70 4.68 -33.85 -26.56
C ASP A 70 4.64 -34.08 -25.03
N ALA A 71 5.81 -34.14 -24.37
CA ALA A 71 5.92 -34.38 -22.94
C ALA A 71 5.99 -33.08 -22.12
N TYR A 72 6.67 -32.04 -22.62
CA TYR A 72 6.90 -30.81 -21.86
C TYR A 72 7.10 -29.56 -22.73
N VAL A 73 7.02 -28.39 -22.10
CA VAL A 73 7.41 -27.09 -22.65
C VAL A 73 8.43 -26.43 -21.73
N LYS A 74 9.62 -26.12 -22.26
CA LYS A 74 10.66 -25.36 -21.56
C LYS A 74 10.60 -23.89 -22.00
N ILE A 75 10.50 -22.97 -21.03
CA ILE A 75 10.34 -21.54 -21.25
C ILE A 75 11.33 -20.74 -20.39
N VAL A 76 11.88 -19.66 -20.94
CA VAL A 76 12.57 -18.62 -20.16
C VAL A 76 11.52 -17.59 -19.76
N VAL A 77 11.21 -17.52 -18.46
CA VAL A 77 10.29 -16.54 -17.89
C VAL A 77 11.07 -15.26 -17.61
N VAL A 78 10.54 -14.12 -18.07
CA VAL A 78 11.13 -12.80 -17.80
C VAL A 78 10.22 -12.09 -16.80
N VAL A 79 10.68 -11.91 -15.56
CA VAL A 79 9.96 -11.15 -14.52
C VAL A 79 10.87 -10.04 -14.05
N ALA A 80 10.46 -8.78 -14.23
CA ALA A 80 11.22 -7.60 -13.80
C ALA A 80 12.69 -7.59 -14.28
N GLY A 81 12.95 -8.07 -15.51
CA GLY A 81 14.30 -8.14 -16.10
C GLY A 81 15.16 -9.32 -15.63
N ILE A 82 14.64 -10.18 -14.75
CA ILE A 82 15.29 -11.43 -14.34
C ILE A 82 14.77 -12.55 -15.23
N GLU A 83 15.69 -13.26 -15.88
CA GLU A 83 15.41 -14.44 -16.71
C GLU A 83 15.58 -15.72 -15.88
N ALA A 84 14.55 -16.58 -15.88
CA ALA A 84 14.61 -17.89 -15.23
C ALA A 84 14.06 -18.99 -16.14
N GLU A 85 14.82 -20.07 -16.34
CA GLU A 85 14.35 -21.25 -17.05
C GLU A 85 13.36 -22.06 -16.21
N THR A 86 12.23 -22.45 -16.78
CA THR A 86 11.25 -23.33 -16.15
C THR A 86 10.71 -24.33 -17.17
N THR A 87 10.49 -25.57 -16.73
CA THR A 87 9.90 -26.63 -17.55
C THR A 87 8.52 -26.98 -17.00
N TYR A 88 7.51 -27.01 -17.88
CA TYR A 88 6.14 -27.42 -17.56
C TYR A 88 5.80 -28.72 -18.27
N ASN A 89 5.18 -29.67 -17.58
CA ASN A 89 4.66 -30.88 -18.24
C ASN A 89 3.50 -30.51 -19.17
N ARG A 90 3.38 -31.17 -20.32
CA ARG A 90 2.29 -30.94 -21.28
C ARG A 90 0.91 -31.17 -20.66
N SER A 91 0.82 -32.09 -19.70
CA SER A 91 -0.39 -32.37 -18.92
C SER A 91 -0.87 -31.18 -18.08
N GLU A 92 0.03 -30.29 -17.65
CA GLU A 92 -0.27 -29.11 -16.83
C GLU A 92 -0.70 -27.91 -17.69
N ILE A 93 -0.46 -27.95 -19.00
CA ILE A 93 -0.69 -26.85 -19.92
C ILE A 93 -2.09 -26.98 -20.53
N LEU A 94 -2.87 -25.90 -20.45
CA LEU A 94 -4.17 -25.80 -21.11
C LEU A 94 -4.01 -25.36 -22.57
N ARG A 95 -3.20 -24.32 -22.83
CA ARG A 95 -2.86 -23.87 -24.19
C ARG A 95 -1.56 -23.08 -24.22
N VAL A 96 -0.92 -23.07 -25.39
CA VAL A 96 0.23 -22.22 -25.72
C VAL A 96 -0.20 -21.22 -26.80
N VAL A 97 0.09 -19.94 -26.59
CA VAL A 97 -0.13 -18.85 -27.56
C VAL A 97 1.22 -18.30 -27.94
N ARG A 98 1.61 -18.44 -29.22
CA ARG A 98 2.89 -17.94 -29.72
C ARG A 98 2.78 -16.46 -30.10
N ALA A 99 3.83 -15.68 -29.82
CA ALA A 99 3.91 -14.32 -30.32
C ALA A 99 3.93 -14.32 -31.85
N SER A 100 3.12 -13.48 -32.50
CA SER A 100 3.05 -13.39 -33.95
C SER A 100 4.32 -12.74 -34.51
N LYS A 101 5.19 -13.54 -35.14
CA LYS A 101 6.31 -13.03 -35.94
C LYS A 101 5.78 -12.30 -37.17
N GLU A 102 5.87 -10.98 -37.20
CA GLU A 102 5.81 -10.25 -38.48
C GLU A 102 7.00 -10.68 -39.35
N ARG A 103 6.72 -11.03 -40.61
CA ARG A 103 7.73 -11.44 -41.60
C ARG A 103 8.56 -10.22 -42.05
N PRO A 104 9.88 -10.35 -42.23
CA PRO A 104 10.70 -9.26 -42.75
C PRO A 104 10.45 -9.05 -44.25
N SER A 105 10.14 -7.82 -44.65
CA SER A 105 10.11 -7.35 -46.04
C SER A 105 11.53 -7.15 -46.59
N LYS A 106 11.70 -7.47 -47.88
CA LYS A 106 12.93 -7.45 -48.70
C LYS A 106 13.66 -6.08 -48.73
N PRO A 107 14.97 -6.06 -49.10
CA PRO A 107 15.89 -4.96 -48.83
C PRO A 107 15.82 -3.82 -49.87
N GLN A 108 15.93 -2.58 -49.41
CA GLN A 108 16.20 -1.39 -50.23
C GLN A 108 17.63 -0.88 -50.00
N GLN A 109 18.28 -0.53 -51.11
CA GLN A 109 19.65 -0.03 -51.25
C GLN A 109 19.83 1.42 -50.72
N PRO A 110 21.09 1.88 -50.55
CA PRO A 110 21.48 2.88 -49.55
C PRO A 110 21.34 4.32 -50.02
N THR A 111 21.02 5.22 -49.07
CA THR A 111 21.31 6.66 -49.20
C THR A 111 22.10 7.16 -47.98
N THR A 112 22.98 8.09 -48.31
CA THR A 112 24.14 8.72 -47.63
C THR A 112 23.82 9.38 -46.26
N PRO A 113 24.79 9.50 -45.32
CA PRO A 113 24.51 9.74 -43.92
C PRO A 113 24.24 11.21 -43.60
N THR A 114 23.17 11.47 -42.83
CA THR A 114 22.94 12.75 -42.17
C THR A 114 23.15 12.58 -40.66
N ARG A 115 24.01 13.45 -40.14
CA ARG A 115 24.42 13.74 -38.75
C ARG A 115 23.38 13.40 -37.64
N PRO A 116 23.80 12.88 -36.48
CA PRO A 116 22.89 12.48 -35.41
C PRO A 116 22.21 13.70 -34.75
N PRO A 117 20.90 13.64 -34.42
CA PRO A 117 20.26 14.64 -33.60
C PRO A 117 20.51 14.39 -32.11
N SER A 118 20.65 15.51 -31.38
CA SER A 118 20.66 15.61 -29.91
C SER A 118 19.41 14.99 -29.27
N PRO A 119 19.52 14.45 -28.05
CA PRO A 119 18.36 13.90 -27.34
C PRO A 119 17.43 15.03 -26.88
N ALA A 120 16.22 15.04 -27.46
CA ALA A 120 15.15 15.96 -27.13
C ALA A 120 14.57 15.67 -25.73
N ALA A 121 14.36 16.74 -24.98
CA ALA A 121 13.51 16.76 -23.80
C ALA A 121 12.10 16.25 -24.14
N GLN A 122 11.54 15.41 -23.27
CA GLN A 122 10.12 15.07 -23.29
C GLN A 122 9.31 16.34 -23.03
N GLU A 123 8.76 16.93 -24.09
CA GLU A 123 7.68 17.90 -24.01
C GLU A 123 6.42 17.18 -23.53
N HIS A 124 5.94 17.59 -22.36
CA HIS A 124 4.56 17.33 -21.95
C HIS A 124 3.62 17.97 -22.96
N LYS A 125 2.79 17.16 -23.64
CA LYS A 125 1.71 17.66 -24.50
C LYS A 125 0.76 18.52 -23.66
N ALA A 126 0.71 19.81 -23.98
CA ALA A 126 -0.31 20.73 -23.50
C ALA A 126 -1.74 20.23 -23.84
N PRO A 127 -2.76 20.55 -23.02
CA PRO A 127 -4.11 20.04 -23.20
C PRO A 127 -4.71 20.49 -24.54
N ARG A 128 -5.46 19.55 -25.12
CA ARG A 128 -6.17 19.67 -26.39
C ARG A 128 -7.27 20.73 -26.23
N GLN A 129 -7.08 21.94 -26.76
CA GLN A 129 -8.17 22.91 -26.89
C GLN A 129 -9.19 22.39 -27.91
N THR A 130 -10.42 22.11 -27.45
CA THR A 130 -11.54 21.75 -28.31
C THR A 130 -12.45 22.95 -28.55
N SER A 131 -12.76 23.21 -29.82
CA SER A 131 -13.87 24.07 -30.24
C SER A 131 -15.10 23.18 -30.60
N PRO A 132 -16.30 23.73 -30.85
CA PRO A 132 -17.45 23.60 -29.95
C PRO A 132 -18.40 22.47 -30.40
N GLY A 133 -18.43 21.43 -29.59
CA GLY A 133 -19.50 20.46 -29.39
C GLY A 133 -19.41 19.99 -27.94
N GLN A 134 -19.32 20.99 -27.04
CA GLN A 134 -18.60 21.01 -25.75
C GLN A 134 -18.86 19.77 -24.88
N HIS A 135 -17.96 18.79 -24.98
CA HIS A 135 -17.75 17.86 -23.87
C HIS A 135 -17.30 18.68 -22.67
N VAL A 136 -18.15 18.75 -21.65
CA VAL A 136 -17.88 19.44 -20.39
C VAL A 136 -17.11 18.46 -19.51
N PRO A 137 -15.82 18.69 -19.20
CA PRO A 137 -15.03 17.77 -18.39
C PRO A 137 -15.69 17.51 -17.04
N VAL A 138 -15.76 16.24 -16.65
CA VAL A 138 -16.42 15.78 -15.44
C VAL A 138 -15.35 15.41 -14.42
N LEU A 139 -15.33 16.15 -13.32
CA LEU A 139 -14.43 15.93 -12.19
C LEU A 139 -15.19 15.22 -11.07
N TYR A 140 -14.77 14.02 -10.68
CA TYR A 140 -15.35 13.31 -9.54
C TYR A 140 -14.38 13.35 -8.36
N ILE A 141 -14.81 13.88 -7.22
CA ILE A 141 -13.99 13.91 -5.99
C ILE A 141 -14.36 12.70 -5.11
N LEU A 142 -13.40 11.81 -4.90
CA LEU A 142 -13.45 10.70 -3.97
C LEU A 142 -12.63 11.05 -2.72
N PRO A 143 -13.27 11.49 -1.62
CA PRO A 143 -12.54 11.80 -0.40
C PRO A 143 -12.11 10.52 0.31
N LEU A 144 -10.81 10.34 0.50
CA LEU A 144 -10.22 9.26 1.31
C LEU A 144 -9.71 9.86 2.62
N LYS A 145 -10.59 9.91 3.63
CA LYS A 145 -10.31 10.55 4.92
C LYS A 145 -10.42 9.57 6.10
N GLY A 146 -9.36 9.48 6.89
CA GLY A 146 -9.33 8.71 8.14
C GLY A 146 -8.17 7.71 8.23
N HIS A 147 -8.40 6.65 8.98
CA HIS A 147 -7.46 5.62 9.36
C HIS A 147 -7.66 4.39 8.47
N ILE A 148 -6.68 4.09 7.61
CA ILE A 148 -6.66 2.85 6.82
C ILE A 148 -6.34 1.69 7.76
N VAL A 149 -7.24 0.71 7.86
CA VAL A 149 -7.08 -0.47 8.71
C VAL A 149 -7.20 -1.77 7.90
N GLY A 150 -6.59 -2.83 8.40
CA GLY A 150 -6.51 -4.11 7.71
C GLY A 150 -5.52 -5.07 8.36
N ASP A 151 -5.24 -6.17 7.68
CA ASP A 151 -4.20 -7.12 8.08
C ASP A 151 -2.82 -6.48 7.94
N PRO A 152 -1.88 -6.65 8.90
CA PRO A 152 -1.95 -7.47 10.11
C PRO A 152 -2.40 -6.75 11.41
N VAL A 153 -2.69 -5.44 11.38
CA VAL A 153 -2.74 -4.59 12.60
C VAL A 153 -4.16 -4.19 13.03
N GLY A 154 -5.20 -4.81 12.46
CA GLY A 154 -6.60 -4.35 12.51
C GLY A 154 -7.13 -3.92 13.88
N TYR A 155 -7.14 -4.78 14.90
CA TYR A 155 -7.91 -4.48 16.12
C TYR A 155 -7.21 -3.58 17.15
N GLU A 156 -5.90 -3.71 17.35
CA GLU A 156 -5.19 -2.89 18.33
C GLU A 156 -5.15 -1.42 17.90
N TYR A 157 -5.01 -1.18 16.60
CA TYR A 157 -5.04 0.14 16.02
C TYR A 157 -6.44 0.78 16.10
N LEU A 158 -7.51 -0.02 15.97
CA LEU A 158 -8.89 0.46 16.14
C LEU A 158 -9.20 1.03 17.53
N ALA A 159 -8.49 0.59 18.57
CA ALA A 159 -8.63 1.17 19.90
C ALA A 159 -8.07 2.60 19.99
N GLN A 160 -7.11 2.93 19.12
CA GLN A 160 -6.47 4.26 19.04
C GLN A 160 -7.15 5.15 18.01
N ALA A 161 -7.62 4.56 16.90
CA ALA A 161 -8.37 5.25 15.87
C ALA A 161 -9.62 5.90 16.48
N ARG A 162 -9.89 7.15 16.09
CA ARG A 162 -11.17 7.78 16.42
C ARG A 162 -12.25 6.92 15.75
N ARG A 163 -13.18 6.37 16.55
CA ARG A 163 -14.15 5.34 16.12
C ARG A 163 -14.91 5.64 14.82
N ASN A 164 -14.97 6.91 14.38
CA ASN A 164 -15.76 7.37 13.24
C ASN A 164 -14.95 7.70 11.97
N ASP A 165 -13.66 7.36 11.92
CA ASP A 165 -12.80 7.64 10.76
C ASP A 165 -12.10 6.36 10.23
N ILE A 166 -12.77 5.20 10.25
CA ILE A 166 -12.17 3.91 9.83
C ILE A 166 -12.44 3.64 8.35
N ILE A 167 -11.39 3.34 7.58
CA ILE A 167 -11.48 2.99 6.17
C ILE A 167 -10.83 1.63 5.90
N THR A 168 -11.48 0.84 5.06
CA THR A 168 -11.02 -0.46 4.57
C THR A 168 -11.22 -0.54 3.06
N VAL A 169 -10.70 -1.59 2.43
CA VAL A 169 -10.69 -1.71 0.96
C VAL A 169 -12.09 -1.89 0.37
N THR A 170 -13.01 -2.59 1.05
CA THR A 170 -14.36 -2.85 0.52
C THR A 170 -15.17 -1.56 0.27
N PRO A 171 -15.38 -0.65 1.24
CA PRO A 171 -16.11 0.59 1.00
C PRO A 171 -15.36 1.53 0.04
N PHE A 172 -14.03 1.48 0.01
CA PHE A 172 -13.23 2.24 -0.96
C PHE A 172 -13.46 1.76 -2.40
N LYS A 173 -13.45 0.44 -2.62
CA LYS A 173 -13.80 -0.15 -3.92
C LYS A 173 -15.22 0.22 -4.34
N GLN A 174 -16.19 0.16 -3.42
CA GLN A 174 -17.57 0.60 -3.69
C GLN A 174 -17.66 2.09 -4.03
N ALA A 175 -16.87 2.94 -3.37
CA ALA A 175 -16.80 4.37 -3.66
C ALA A 175 -16.19 4.65 -5.04
N LEU A 176 -15.17 3.89 -5.45
CA LEU A 176 -14.57 4.00 -6.77
C LEU A 176 -15.50 3.45 -7.88
N GLU A 177 -16.23 2.38 -7.61
CA GLU A 177 -17.29 1.88 -8.49
C GLU A 177 -18.45 2.86 -8.62
N ASP A 178 -18.80 3.56 -7.54
CA ASP A 178 -19.76 4.67 -7.60
C ASP A 178 -19.23 5.79 -8.50
N ALA A 179 -17.99 6.23 -8.31
CA ALA A 179 -17.35 7.23 -9.17
C ALA A 179 -17.44 6.89 -10.66
N ARG A 180 -17.13 5.64 -11.03
CA ARG A 180 -17.20 5.15 -12.41
C ARG A 180 -18.59 5.22 -13.03
N LYS A 181 -19.67 5.08 -12.25
CA LYS A 181 -21.05 5.18 -12.76
C LYS A 181 -21.40 6.59 -13.25
N HIS A 182 -20.63 7.59 -12.84
CA HIS A 182 -20.81 8.97 -13.26
C HIS A 182 -19.99 9.35 -14.50
N ASP A 183 -19.28 8.38 -15.11
CA ASP A 183 -18.45 8.55 -16.30
C ASP A 183 -17.51 9.78 -16.24
N PRO A 184 -16.65 9.88 -15.20
CA PRO A 184 -15.80 11.03 -15.02
C PRO A 184 -14.61 11.02 -15.98
N ASP A 185 -14.21 12.20 -16.45
CA ASP A 185 -12.94 12.37 -17.16
C ASP A 185 -11.74 12.18 -16.22
N VAL A 186 -11.90 12.56 -14.95
CA VAL A 186 -10.90 12.42 -13.89
C VAL A 186 -11.57 12.06 -12.57
N VAL A 187 -11.06 11.01 -11.91
CA VAL A 187 -11.32 10.74 -10.50
C VAL A 187 -10.19 11.33 -9.67
N VAL A 188 -10.51 12.32 -8.83
CA VAL A 188 -9.58 12.88 -7.85
C VAL A 188 -9.75 12.13 -6.54
N ILE A 189 -8.70 11.47 -6.08
CA ILE A 189 -8.64 10.94 -4.72
C ILE A 189 -8.07 12.05 -3.82
N GLU A 190 -8.95 12.73 -3.08
CA GLU A 190 -8.53 13.71 -2.06
C GLU A 190 -8.12 12.93 -0.80
N ILE A 191 -6.81 12.83 -0.54
CA ILE A 191 -6.28 12.00 0.55
C ILE A 191 -5.97 12.84 1.80
N ASP A 192 -6.64 12.46 2.89
CA ASP A 192 -6.48 12.99 4.26
C ASP A 192 -6.48 11.78 5.22
N ALA A 193 -5.49 10.90 5.04
CA ALA A 193 -5.46 9.59 5.65
C ALA A 193 -4.08 9.20 6.22
N ASP A 194 -4.12 8.26 7.16
CA ASP A 194 -2.95 7.57 7.70
C ASP A 194 -3.22 6.05 7.75
N SER A 195 -2.25 5.31 8.25
CA SER A 195 -2.36 3.88 8.55
C SER A 195 -1.66 3.59 9.90
N PRO A 196 -1.63 2.33 10.37
CA PRO A 196 -0.74 1.93 11.46
C PRO A 196 0.69 2.46 11.23
N ALA A 197 1.30 2.92 12.31
CA ALA A 197 2.62 3.54 12.28
C ALA A 197 3.69 2.52 11.85
N GLY A 198 4.77 3.05 11.26
CA GLY A 198 5.87 2.24 10.76
C GLY A 198 5.68 1.79 9.31
N PHE A 199 6.76 1.27 8.74
CA PHE A 199 6.83 0.92 7.32
C PHE A 199 5.84 -0.18 6.93
N ASP A 200 5.57 -1.11 7.85
CA ASP A 200 4.63 -2.21 7.61
C ASP A 200 3.18 -1.75 7.48
N GLY A 201 2.87 -0.49 7.82
CA GLY A 201 1.60 0.15 7.46
C GLY A 201 1.34 0.11 5.94
N MET A 202 2.40 0.05 5.12
CA MET A 202 2.28 -0.10 3.66
C MET A 202 1.46 -1.34 3.28
N PHE A 203 1.65 -2.47 3.96
CA PHE A 203 0.93 -3.71 3.65
C PHE A 203 -0.55 -3.63 4.01
N VAL A 204 -0.90 -2.81 4.99
CA VAL A 204 -2.29 -2.50 5.34
C VAL A 204 -2.96 -1.67 4.22
N ALA A 205 -2.19 -0.77 3.59
CA ALA A 205 -2.65 0.06 2.48
C ALA A 205 -2.60 -0.63 1.10
N GLN A 206 -1.83 -1.72 0.95
CA GLN A 206 -1.63 -2.42 -0.33
C GLN A 206 -2.94 -2.84 -1.04
N PRO A 207 -4.00 -3.32 -0.37
CA PRO A 207 -5.25 -3.62 -1.07
C PRO A 207 -5.88 -2.40 -1.76
N PHE A 208 -5.63 -1.18 -1.28
CA PHE A 208 -6.07 0.05 -1.95
C PHE A 208 -5.25 0.33 -3.21
N TYR A 209 -3.93 0.08 -3.16
CA TYR A 209 -3.05 0.12 -4.32
C TYR A 209 -3.64 -0.74 -5.44
N GLU A 210 -4.00 -1.98 -5.15
CA GLU A 210 -4.49 -2.94 -6.14
C GLU A 210 -5.80 -2.48 -6.79
N VAL A 211 -6.70 -1.88 -5.99
CA VAL A 211 -7.96 -1.32 -6.47
C VAL A 211 -7.72 -0.11 -7.40
N VAL A 212 -6.82 0.80 -7.03
CA VAL A 212 -6.50 1.98 -7.85
C VAL A 212 -5.78 1.58 -9.14
N GLU A 213 -4.77 0.72 -9.03
CA GLU A 213 -4.02 0.21 -10.17
C GLU A 213 -4.94 -0.48 -11.18
N GLN A 214 -5.85 -1.34 -10.70
CA GLN A 214 -6.82 -2.00 -11.56
C GLN A 214 -7.74 -0.99 -12.26
N ALA A 215 -8.23 0.03 -11.56
CA ALA A 215 -9.05 1.07 -12.18
C ALA A 215 -8.28 1.87 -13.25
N MET A 216 -7.00 2.18 -13.01
CA MET A 216 -6.15 2.84 -14.00
C MET A 216 -5.89 1.96 -15.23
N LYS A 217 -5.66 0.66 -15.05
CA LYS A 217 -5.55 -0.33 -16.14
C LYS A 217 -6.82 -0.43 -16.97
N GLU A 218 -7.98 -0.19 -16.35
CA GLU A 218 -9.29 -0.14 -17.01
C GLU A 218 -9.58 1.23 -17.68
N GLY A 219 -8.60 2.14 -17.71
CA GLY A 219 -8.67 3.42 -18.40
C GLY A 219 -9.21 4.58 -17.56
N VAL A 220 -9.45 4.38 -16.27
CA VAL A 220 -9.86 5.47 -15.37
C VAL A 220 -8.65 6.36 -15.09
N ARG A 221 -8.72 7.65 -15.46
CA ARG A 221 -7.69 8.62 -15.07
C ARG A 221 -7.85 8.98 -13.60
N ILE A 222 -6.90 8.57 -12.78
CA ILE A 222 -6.89 8.82 -11.33
C ILE A 222 -5.75 9.78 -11.00
N VAL A 223 -6.08 10.85 -10.29
CA VAL A 223 -5.13 11.82 -9.75
C VAL A 223 -5.24 11.88 -8.23
N PHE A 224 -4.14 12.12 -7.53
CA PHE A 224 -4.16 12.31 -6.08
C PHE A 224 -4.09 13.78 -5.72
N TRP A 225 -4.94 14.21 -4.79
CA TRP A 225 -4.90 15.55 -4.20
C TRP A 225 -4.59 15.41 -2.71
N VAL A 226 -3.33 15.66 -2.36
CA VAL A 226 -2.75 15.33 -1.06
C VAL A 226 -2.95 16.48 -0.09
N LYS A 227 -3.74 16.22 0.95
CA LYS A 227 -3.77 17.05 2.16
C LYS A 227 -2.93 16.40 3.26
N ARG A 228 -3.11 15.11 3.51
CA ARG A 228 -2.26 14.34 4.42
C ARG A 228 -2.26 12.88 3.99
N ALA A 229 -1.07 12.31 3.80
CA ALA A 229 -0.86 10.90 3.53
C ALA A 229 0.34 10.43 4.37
N VAL A 230 0.08 9.73 5.47
CA VAL A 230 1.09 9.36 6.47
C VAL A 230 1.19 7.85 6.64
N ALA A 231 2.37 7.35 7.04
CA ALA A 231 2.66 5.93 7.21
C ALA A 231 2.42 5.18 5.88
N GLY A 232 1.80 4.01 5.92
CA GLY A 232 1.44 3.23 4.74
C GLY A 232 0.58 3.98 3.71
N ALA A 233 -0.25 4.93 4.14
CA ALA A 233 -1.07 5.72 3.23
C ALA A 233 -0.24 6.65 2.33
N ALA A 234 0.99 7.02 2.74
CA ALA A 234 1.89 7.86 1.97
C ALA A 234 2.37 7.20 0.66
N PHE A 235 2.31 5.87 0.57
CA PHE A 235 2.68 5.14 -0.64
C PHE A 235 1.59 5.17 -1.72
N LEU A 236 0.33 5.40 -1.34
CA LEU A 236 -0.80 5.32 -2.27
C LEU A 236 -0.71 6.36 -3.40
N PRO A 237 -0.34 7.63 -3.16
CA PRO A 237 -0.21 8.62 -4.24
C PRO A 237 0.86 8.28 -5.29
N PHE A 238 1.94 7.59 -4.90
CA PHE A 238 3.09 7.32 -5.79
C PHE A 238 2.77 6.46 -7.00
N ILE A 239 1.60 5.82 -7.05
CA ILE A 239 1.18 4.94 -8.16
C ILE A 239 0.58 5.70 -9.34
N SER A 240 0.18 6.95 -9.10
CA SER A 240 -0.35 7.83 -10.14
C SER A 240 0.76 8.76 -10.62
N PRO A 241 0.90 9.01 -11.93
CA PRO A 241 1.82 10.03 -12.44
C PRO A 241 1.39 11.47 -12.14
N GLU A 242 0.19 11.65 -11.56
CA GLU A 242 -0.42 12.95 -11.31
C GLU A 242 -0.76 13.10 -9.82
N ILE A 243 0.16 13.69 -9.08
CA ILE A 243 -0.02 14.08 -7.68
C ILE A 243 -0.09 15.61 -7.60
N TYR A 244 -1.07 16.13 -6.88
CA TYR A 244 -1.25 17.53 -6.55
C TYR A 244 -1.28 17.66 -5.02
N PHE A 245 -0.85 18.78 -4.49
CA PHE A 245 -0.83 19.03 -3.05
C PHE A 245 -1.79 20.17 -2.68
N LYS A 246 -2.35 20.13 -1.47
CA LYS A 246 -2.79 21.35 -0.79
C LYS A 246 -1.57 22.12 -0.29
N SER A 247 -1.69 23.42 -0.05
CA SER A 247 -0.58 24.24 0.46
C SER A 247 -0.06 23.75 1.81
N ASP A 248 -0.94 23.19 2.65
CA ASP A 248 -0.63 22.53 3.93
C ASP A 248 -0.39 21.01 3.78
N GLY A 249 -0.23 20.52 2.56
CA GLY A 249 -0.13 19.11 2.23
C GLY A 249 1.11 18.44 2.81
N LEU A 250 0.94 17.23 3.35
CA LEU A 250 2.03 16.37 3.87
C LEU A 250 1.95 14.96 3.29
N LEU A 251 3.08 14.46 2.79
CA LEU A 251 3.27 13.09 2.33
C LEU A 251 4.56 12.52 2.93
N GLY A 252 4.46 11.49 3.76
CA GLY A 252 5.64 10.90 4.39
C GLY A 252 5.35 10.21 5.72
N GLY A 253 6.30 10.26 6.66
CA GLY A 253 6.16 9.59 7.95
C GLY A 253 5.96 8.08 7.80
N VAL A 254 6.63 7.46 6.80
CA VAL A 254 6.49 6.04 6.48
C VAL A 254 7.14 5.12 7.51
N GLY A 255 7.83 5.69 8.50
CA GLY A 255 8.62 4.94 9.47
C GLY A 255 10.01 4.59 8.93
N ASN A 256 10.88 4.17 9.83
CA ASN A 256 12.28 3.90 9.54
C ASN A 256 12.53 2.39 9.47
N LEU A 257 12.85 1.86 8.29
CA LEU A 257 13.22 0.46 8.10
C LEU A 257 14.51 0.09 8.84
N SER A 258 15.33 1.06 9.18
CA SER A 258 16.55 0.85 9.97
C SER A 258 16.29 0.36 11.39
N ASP A 259 15.08 0.60 11.91
CA ASP A 259 14.68 0.13 13.24
C ASP A 259 14.23 -1.34 13.23
N LEU A 260 14.14 -1.97 12.06
CA LEU A 260 13.75 -3.36 11.91
C LEU A 260 14.87 -4.29 12.38
N ASP A 261 14.58 -5.20 13.31
CA ASP A 261 15.56 -6.17 13.82
C ASP A 261 14.95 -7.57 13.95
N TYR A 262 15.51 -8.53 13.22
CA TYR A 262 15.17 -9.96 13.31
C TYR A 262 16.25 -10.79 14.04
N GLY A 263 17.19 -10.14 14.73
CA GLY A 263 18.29 -10.75 15.48
C GLY A 263 19.48 -11.18 14.62
N ASP A 264 19.25 -11.61 13.38
CA ASP A 264 20.31 -11.84 12.39
C ASP A 264 20.36 -10.70 11.37
N ARG A 265 21.57 -10.16 11.16
CA ARG A 265 21.79 -9.01 10.26
C ARG A 265 21.40 -9.32 8.81
N TRP A 266 21.71 -10.51 8.31
CA TRP A 266 21.41 -10.87 6.92
C TRP A 266 19.92 -11.13 6.70
N VAL A 267 19.25 -11.71 7.68
CA VAL A 267 17.79 -11.84 7.67
C VAL A 267 17.14 -10.46 7.66
N THR A 268 17.61 -9.56 8.51
CA THR A 268 17.14 -8.18 8.60
C THR A 268 17.29 -7.43 7.27
N GLU A 269 18.49 -7.42 6.67
CA GLU A 269 18.73 -6.77 5.37
C GLU A 269 17.89 -7.38 4.23
N LYS A 270 17.63 -8.69 4.26
CA LYS A 270 16.70 -9.34 3.31
C LYS A 270 15.27 -8.86 3.49
N GLN A 271 14.83 -8.68 4.73
CA GLN A 271 13.48 -8.19 5.03
C GLN A 271 13.31 -6.72 4.69
N ILE A 272 14.35 -5.90 4.90
CA ILE A 272 14.42 -4.50 4.46
C ILE A 272 14.37 -4.41 2.94
N SER A 273 15.24 -5.14 2.22
CA SER A 273 15.29 -5.06 0.76
C SER A 273 13.99 -5.52 0.09
N LEU A 274 13.29 -6.53 0.64
CA LEU A 274 11.99 -6.96 0.14
C LEU A 274 10.92 -5.88 0.30
N ARG A 275 10.84 -5.24 1.46
CA ARG A 275 9.89 -4.16 1.75
C ARG A 275 10.15 -2.93 0.90
N LEU A 276 11.42 -2.54 0.81
CA LEU A 276 11.86 -1.39 0.03
C LEU A 276 11.60 -1.60 -1.46
N GLY A 277 11.88 -2.80 -2.00
CA GLY A 277 11.61 -3.10 -3.41
C GLY A 277 10.13 -2.98 -3.80
N ILE A 278 9.21 -3.31 -2.88
CA ILE A 278 7.77 -3.10 -3.11
C ILE A 278 7.44 -1.61 -3.16
N ALA A 279 7.91 -0.83 -2.18
CA ALA A 279 7.66 0.62 -2.13
C ALA A 279 8.28 1.37 -3.32
N GLU A 280 9.50 1.02 -3.72
CA GLU A 280 10.15 1.55 -4.92
C GLU A 280 9.34 1.20 -6.17
N GLY A 281 8.80 -0.02 -6.25
CA GLY A 281 7.91 -0.43 -7.34
C GLY A 281 6.72 0.51 -7.53
N TYR A 282 6.13 0.99 -6.43
CA TYR A 282 5.04 1.97 -6.49
C TYR A 282 5.49 3.31 -7.07
N ALA A 283 6.63 3.85 -6.62
CA ALA A 283 7.19 5.08 -7.16
C ALA A 283 7.58 4.95 -8.63
N ILE A 284 8.23 3.85 -9.03
CA ILE A 284 8.60 3.57 -10.42
C ILE A 284 7.37 3.55 -11.31
N GLN A 285 6.28 2.93 -10.85
CA GLN A 285 5.02 2.89 -11.60
C GLN A 285 4.44 4.29 -11.87
N GLY A 286 4.45 5.18 -10.89
CA GLY A 286 4.05 6.58 -11.09
C GLY A 286 5.07 7.44 -11.84
N GLY A 287 6.26 6.91 -12.14
CA GLY A 287 7.32 7.63 -12.83
C GLY A 287 8.14 8.54 -11.91
N TYR A 288 8.25 8.18 -10.63
CA TYR A 288 9.04 8.89 -9.63
C TYR A 288 10.39 8.21 -9.39
N ASP A 289 11.38 8.99 -8.94
CA ASP A 289 12.71 8.47 -8.65
C ASP A 289 12.69 7.62 -7.36
N PRO A 290 13.14 6.36 -7.40
CA PRO A 290 13.23 5.49 -6.22
C PRO A 290 14.05 6.06 -5.07
N ALA A 291 15.00 6.96 -5.34
CA ALA A 291 15.81 7.62 -4.31
C ALA A 291 14.95 8.38 -3.29
N LEU A 292 13.80 8.91 -3.72
CA LEU A 292 12.83 9.56 -2.82
C LEU A 292 12.28 8.55 -1.81
N VAL A 293 11.81 7.39 -2.28
CA VAL A 293 11.26 6.35 -1.40
C VAL A 293 12.33 5.82 -0.46
N ARG A 294 13.55 5.63 -0.96
CA ARG A 294 14.70 5.21 -0.16
C ARG A 294 15.02 6.18 0.99
N ALA A 295 15.00 7.48 0.71
CA ALA A 295 15.20 8.54 1.69
C ALA A 295 14.03 8.68 2.67
N MET A 296 12.79 8.38 2.23
CA MET A 296 11.63 8.34 3.12
C MET A 296 11.68 7.14 4.07
N ALA A 297 12.26 6.02 3.62
CA ALA A 297 12.17 4.72 4.27
C ALA A 297 13.33 4.39 5.21
N ARG A 298 14.50 4.99 5.03
CA ARG A 298 15.73 4.64 5.76
C ARG A 298 16.50 5.87 6.15
N ARG A 299 16.85 5.94 7.43
CA ARG A 299 17.68 7.02 7.96
C ARG A 299 19.10 7.02 7.39
N GLU A 300 19.70 5.86 7.13
CA GLU A 300 21.07 5.86 6.55
C GLU A 300 21.14 6.39 5.11
N ASN A 301 20.00 6.58 4.46
CA ASN A 301 19.95 7.08 3.09
C ASN A 301 19.98 8.61 3.08
N TRP A 302 21.20 9.13 3.10
CA TRP A 302 21.48 10.53 2.79
C TRP A 302 20.93 10.86 1.42
N LEU A 303 20.12 11.91 1.32
CA LEU A 303 19.62 12.38 0.04
C LEU A 303 19.93 13.86 -0.12
N PHE A 304 20.69 14.18 -1.16
CA PHE A 304 20.92 15.54 -1.60
C PHE A 304 20.27 15.76 -2.95
N VAL A 305 19.85 16.98 -3.19
CA VAL A 305 19.33 17.41 -4.49
C VAL A 305 20.08 18.63 -5.00
N ARG A 306 20.28 18.69 -6.30
CA ARG A 306 20.56 19.92 -7.04
C ARG A 306 19.67 19.98 -8.27
N TRP A 307 19.62 21.14 -8.92
CA TRP A 307 18.81 21.31 -10.12
C TRP A 307 19.68 21.50 -11.35
N GLU A 308 19.48 20.64 -12.34
CA GLU A 308 20.12 20.72 -13.65
C GLU A 308 19.04 20.87 -14.72
N GLY A 309 19.05 21.99 -15.45
CA GLY A 309 18.05 22.26 -16.48
C GLY A 309 16.60 22.26 -15.95
N GLY A 310 16.40 22.65 -14.68
CA GLY A 310 15.09 22.66 -14.03
C GLY A 310 14.60 21.29 -13.55
N LYS A 311 15.43 20.23 -13.65
CA LYS A 311 15.12 18.90 -13.12
C LYS A 311 15.94 18.62 -11.86
N PRO A 312 15.35 17.97 -10.84
CA PRO A 312 16.10 17.52 -9.68
C PRO A 312 17.07 16.40 -10.11
N VAL A 313 18.31 16.50 -9.63
CA VAL A 313 19.32 15.45 -9.71
C VAL A 313 19.66 15.08 -8.28
N TYR A 314 19.51 13.80 -7.97
CA TYR A 314 19.69 13.25 -6.63
C TYR A 314 21.10 12.70 -6.44
N LEU A 315 21.60 12.80 -5.21
CA LEU A 315 22.83 12.16 -4.76
C LEU A 315 22.58 11.44 -3.43
N GLU A 316 22.72 10.12 -3.45
CA GLU A 316 22.44 9.24 -2.29
C GLU A 316 23.67 9.04 -1.39
N ARG A 317 24.34 10.15 -1.06
CA ARG A 317 25.51 10.23 -0.17
C ARG A 317 25.87 11.69 0.07
N GLU A 318 26.71 11.94 1.07
CA GLU A 318 27.32 13.25 1.26
C GLU A 318 28.07 13.73 -0.01
N PRO A 319 27.86 14.99 -0.44
CA PRO A 319 28.62 15.60 -1.52
C PRO A 319 30.11 15.70 -1.17
N ARG A 320 30.95 15.27 -2.11
CA ARG A 320 32.41 15.45 -2.06
C ARG A 320 32.78 16.71 -2.83
N PRO A 321 33.98 17.30 -2.60
CA PRO A 321 34.45 18.43 -3.40
C PRO A 321 34.41 18.19 -4.91
N SER A 322 34.58 16.94 -5.35
CA SER A 322 34.51 16.53 -6.76
C SER A 322 33.09 16.60 -7.38
N ASP A 323 32.04 16.59 -6.56
CA ASP A 323 30.65 16.63 -7.03
C ASP A 323 30.18 18.04 -7.38
N GLY A 324 30.98 19.05 -7.04
CA GLY A 324 30.67 20.47 -7.26
C GLY A 324 29.74 21.07 -6.20
N PRO A 325 29.54 22.39 -6.23
CA PRO A 325 28.67 23.11 -5.29
C PRO A 325 27.18 22.95 -5.64
N GLY A 326 26.31 23.45 -4.77
CA GLY A 326 24.87 23.62 -5.05
C GLY A 326 23.98 22.43 -4.65
N TRP A 327 24.51 21.51 -3.85
CA TRP A 327 23.72 20.43 -3.24
C TRP A 327 22.95 20.94 -2.03
N THR A 328 21.68 20.57 -1.95
CA THR A 328 20.80 20.84 -0.81
C THR A 328 20.46 19.51 -0.13
N LEU A 329 20.65 19.44 1.18
CA LEU A 329 20.28 18.27 1.98
C LEU A 329 18.76 18.12 2.04
N LEU A 330 18.26 16.91 1.82
CA LEU A 330 16.85 16.54 1.94
C LEU A 330 16.62 15.59 3.12
N SER A 331 17.52 14.63 3.33
CA SER A 331 17.53 13.72 4.48
C SER A 331 18.94 13.31 4.85
N ASP A 332 19.20 13.10 6.14
CA ASP A 332 20.49 12.65 6.68
C ASP A 332 20.34 11.45 7.64
N ASP A 333 21.45 11.07 8.28
CA ASP A 333 21.54 9.90 9.15
C ASP A 333 21.07 10.12 10.60
N GLY A 334 20.65 11.32 10.99
CA GLY A 334 20.22 11.59 12.37
C GLY A 334 21.26 11.28 13.44
N GLU A 335 22.55 11.16 13.08
CA GLU A 335 23.63 10.79 13.99
C GLU A 335 24.57 11.97 14.26
N GLY A 336 25.13 12.02 15.48
CA GLY A 336 26.14 13.01 15.85
C GLY A 336 25.63 14.45 15.71
N ASP A 337 26.29 15.22 14.84
CA ASP A 337 25.93 16.61 14.55
C ASP A 337 24.64 16.74 13.72
N ASN A 338 24.19 15.64 13.09
CA ASN A 338 22.93 15.56 12.34
C ASN A 338 21.76 15.09 13.22
N ALA A 339 22.00 14.78 14.50
CA ALA A 339 20.93 14.35 15.37
C ALA A 339 19.90 15.48 15.58
N ASP A 340 18.66 15.20 15.22
CA ASP A 340 17.53 16.10 15.42
C ASP A 340 17.46 16.60 16.87
N THR A 341 17.73 17.89 17.07
CA THR A 341 17.61 18.51 18.41
C THR A 341 16.18 18.88 18.76
N SER A 342 15.26 18.84 17.78
CA SER A 342 13.85 19.16 17.96
C SER A 342 12.96 18.26 17.11
N VAL A 343 11.75 17.98 17.61
CA VAL A 343 10.70 17.21 16.91
C VAL A 343 10.22 17.92 15.63
N VAL A 344 10.57 19.19 15.44
CA VAL A 344 10.10 20.04 14.33
C VAL A 344 11.05 19.99 13.13
N GLU A 345 12.32 19.65 13.34
CA GLU A 345 13.36 19.66 12.32
C GLU A 345 13.65 18.28 11.72
N GLN A 346 12.71 17.34 11.86
CA GLN A 346 12.90 15.94 11.47
C GLN A 346 13.26 15.76 9.99
N ASN A 347 14.56 15.64 9.72
CA ASN A 347 15.13 15.32 8.42
C ASN A 347 15.85 13.96 8.40
N ASP A 348 15.84 13.23 9.52
CA ASP A 348 16.24 11.82 9.62
C ASP A 348 15.62 10.94 8.52
N VAL A 349 14.40 11.25 8.07
CA VAL A 349 13.76 10.62 6.93
C VAL A 349 13.04 11.68 6.11
N LEU A 350 13.04 11.52 4.78
CA LEU A 350 12.40 12.46 3.90
C LEU A 350 10.88 12.54 4.18
N GLN A 351 10.38 13.76 4.35
CA GLN A 351 8.96 14.07 4.34
C GLN A 351 8.69 15.16 3.30
N LEU A 352 7.69 14.96 2.46
CA LEU A 352 7.34 15.90 1.41
C LEU A 352 6.18 16.78 1.87
N ASN A 353 6.49 18.06 2.10
CA ASN A 353 5.47 19.10 2.12
C ASN A 353 5.21 19.60 0.68
N ALA A 354 4.23 20.50 0.51
CA ALA A 354 3.87 21.03 -0.81
C ALA A 354 5.04 21.70 -1.56
N ASP A 355 5.88 22.48 -0.86
CA ASP A 355 7.02 23.20 -1.46
C ASP A 355 8.07 22.20 -1.96
N TRP A 356 8.50 21.24 -1.13
CA TRP A 356 9.43 20.21 -1.54
C TRP A 356 8.87 19.31 -2.63
N ALA A 357 7.62 18.87 -2.51
CA ALA A 357 6.97 18.06 -3.53
C ALA A 357 6.97 18.76 -4.90
N GLN A 358 6.73 20.08 -4.93
CA GLN A 358 6.78 20.86 -6.17
C GLN A 358 8.21 21.01 -6.71
N ARG A 359 9.18 21.37 -5.86
CA ARG A 359 10.59 21.54 -6.27
C ARG A 359 11.24 20.26 -6.76
N LEU A 360 10.82 19.12 -6.23
CA LEU A 360 11.27 17.78 -6.61
C LEU A 360 10.47 17.17 -7.76
N LEU A 361 9.53 17.93 -8.35
CA LEU A 361 8.65 17.52 -9.45
C LEU A 361 7.79 16.28 -9.13
N VAL A 362 7.60 15.98 -7.84
CA VAL A 362 6.65 14.97 -7.34
C VAL A 362 5.22 15.49 -7.54
N ALA A 363 4.98 16.73 -7.10
CA ALA A 363 3.72 17.43 -7.31
C ALA A 363 3.69 18.12 -8.67
N LYS A 364 2.59 17.95 -9.41
CA LYS A 364 2.30 18.67 -10.66
C LYS A 364 1.77 20.09 -10.40
N GLY A 365 1.32 20.36 -9.18
CA GLY A 365 0.97 21.69 -8.72
C GLY A 365 0.40 21.68 -7.31
N VAL A 366 0.15 22.88 -6.79
CA VAL A 366 -0.45 23.12 -5.48
C VAL A 366 -1.78 23.82 -5.67
N ALA A 367 -2.83 23.28 -5.06
CA ALA A 367 -4.20 23.79 -5.15
C ALA A 367 -4.91 23.60 -3.80
N ASP A 368 -5.55 24.66 -3.29
CA ASP A 368 -6.31 24.62 -2.04
C ASP A 368 -7.81 24.43 -2.27
N THR A 369 -8.27 24.79 -3.47
CA THR A 369 -9.67 24.67 -3.89
C THR A 369 -9.84 23.70 -5.06
N VAL A 370 -11.08 23.26 -5.30
CA VAL A 370 -11.39 22.36 -6.42
C VAL A 370 -11.22 23.11 -7.75
N GLU A 371 -11.49 24.41 -7.75
CA GLU A 371 -11.37 25.31 -8.88
C GLU A 371 -9.90 25.45 -9.30
N ASP A 372 -8.99 25.68 -8.35
CA ASP A 372 -7.54 25.71 -8.61
C ASP A 372 -7.04 24.37 -9.16
N LEU A 373 -7.52 23.26 -8.59
CA LEU A 373 -7.18 21.93 -9.08
C LEU A 373 -7.70 21.70 -10.50
N ALA A 374 -8.95 22.08 -10.80
CA ALA A 374 -9.53 21.97 -12.14
C ALA A 374 -8.75 22.81 -13.16
N PHE A 375 -8.27 23.99 -12.77
CA PHE A 375 -7.39 24.82 -13.58
C PHE A 375 -6.06 24.09 -13.87
N LEU A 376 -5.40 23.53 -12.85
CA LEU A 376 -4.16 22.76 -13.01
C LEU A 376 -4.33 21.50 -13.87
N LEU A 377 -5.50 20.86 -13.81
CA LEU A 377 -5.88 19.72 -14.66
C LEU A 377 -6.18 20.12 -16.11
N GLY A 378 -6.19 21.43 -16.42
CA GLY A 378 -6.42 21.98 -17.74
C GLY A 378 -7.88 22.12 -18.14
N PHE A 379 -8.82 22.07 -17.18
CA PHE A 379 -10.25 22.21 -17.46
C PHE A 379 -10.75 23.66 -17.49
N GLY A 380 -10.01 24.59 -16.85
CA GLY A 380 -10.44 25.98 -16.69
C GLY A 380 -11.79 26.08 -15.98
N ASP A 381 -12.61 27.07 -16.35
CA ASP A 381 -13.93 27.31 -15.73
C ASP A 381 -15.03 26.38 -16.26
N GLY A 382 -14.74 25.59 -17.29
CA GLY A 382 -15.74 24.84 -18.07
C GLY A 382 -15.97 23.41 -17.62
N TYR A 383 -15.87 23.10 -16.32
CA TYR A 383 -16.02 21.74 -15.80
C TYR A 383 -17.32 21.51 -15.03
N ARG A 384 -17.72 20.24 -14.90
CA ARG A 384 -18.80 19.80 -14.02
C ARG A 384 -18.21 19.02 -12.86
N LEU A 385 -18.48 19.49 -11.64
CA LEU A 385 -18.13 18.79 -10.42
C LEU A 385 -19.21 17.76 -10.08
N GLU A 386 -18.82 16.48 -10.02
CA GLU A 386 -19.68 15.41 -9.57
C GLU A 386 -19.31 14.97 -8.15
N ARG A 387 -20.32 14.96 -7.28
CA ARG A 387 -20.22 14.48 -5.90
C ARG A 387 -21.22 13.33 -5.76
N GLY A 388 -20.82 12.13 -6.17
CA GLY A 388 -21.66 10.94 -6.04
C GLY A 388 -21.83 10.50 -4.58
N LYS A 389 -21.97 9.19 -4.36
CA LYS A 389 -22.18 8.60 -3.03
C LYS A 389 -20.89 8.17 -2.35
N ALA A 390 -19.72 8.29 -2.97
CA ALA A 390 -18.42 7.88 -2.42
C ALA A 390 -18.22 8.29 -0.95
N ARG A 391 -18.39 9.59 -0.65
CA ARG A 391 -18.28 10.10 0.73
C ARG A 391 -19.21 9.40 1.70
N LYS A 392 -20.49 9.25 1.31
CA LYS A 392 -21.50 8.59 2.14
C LYS A 392 -21.20 7.11 2.34
N ILE A 393 -20.71 6.41 1.32
CA ILE A 393 -20.32 5.00 1.40
C ILE A 393 -19.24 4.80 2.47
N LEU A 394 -18.20 5.63 2.45
CA LEU A 394 -17.10 5.60 3.41
C LEU A 394 -17.55 5.99 4.82
N GLU A 395 -18.32 7.08 4.98
CA GLU A 395 -18.84 7.51 6.28
C GLU A 395 -19.81 6.49 6.90
N ASP A 396 -20.73 5.93 6.11
CA ASP A 396 -21.69 4.92 6.58
C ASP A 396 -20.97 3.62 6.95
N TRP A 397 -19.92 3.25 6.23
CA TRP A 397 -19.05 2.13 6.61
C TRP A 397 -18.41 2.37 7.97
N SER A 398 -17.71 3.49 8.14
CA SER A 398 -17.03 3.78 9.41
C SER A 398 -17.99 3.79 10.59
N LYS A 399 -19.19 4.39 10.45
CA LYS A 399 -20.23 4.39 11.50
C LYS A 399 -20.69 2.97 11.86
N ARG A 400 -20.85 2.10 10.86
CA ARG A 400 -21.23 0.70 11.09
C ARG A 400 -20.13 -0.07 11.81
N VAL A 401 -18.87 0.12 11.46
CA VAL A 401 -17.73 -0.48 12.19
C VAL A 401 -17.69 0.04 13.62
N ALA A 402 -17.85 1.34 13.84
CA ALA A 402 -17.91 1.96 15.17
C ALA A 402 -18.99 1.31 16.06
N SER A 403 -20.20 1.19 15.51
CA SER A 403 -21.33 0.56 16.18
C SER A 403 -21.09 -0.92 16.47
N ALA A 404 -20.40 -1.62 15.57
CA ALA A 404 -20.03 -3.01 15.77
C ALA A 404 -19.00 -3.19 16.89
N VAL A 405 -18.01 -2.28 17.01
CA VAL A 405 -17.05 -2.28 18.13
C VAL A 405 -17.76 -2.08 19.46
N GLU A 406 -18.68 -1.11 19.54
CA GLU A 406 -19.48 -0.86 20.76
C GLU A 406 -20.34 -2.06 21.14
N GLU A 407 -20.97 -2.69 20.14
CA GLU A 407 -21.75 -3.90 20.37
C GLU A 407 -20.88 -5.08 20.82
N ILE A 408 -19.69 -5.27 20.24
CA ILE A 408 -18.75 -6.30 20.70
C ILE A 408 -18.38 -6.07 22.17
N GLN A 409 -18.10 -4.83 22.57
CA GLN A 409 -17.80 -4.52 23.97
C GLN A 409 -18.99 -4.87 24.89
N ARG A 410 -20.21 -4.46 24.53
CA ARG A 410 -21.42 -4.82 25.31
C ARG A 410 -21.59 -6.32 25.45
N GLN A 411 -21.37 -7.07 24.37
CA GLN A 411 -21.47 -8.53 24.41
C GLN A 411 -20.34 -9.17 25.22
N GLN A 412 -19.15 -8.57 25.24
CA GLN A 412 -18.05 -9.02 26.09
C GLN A 412 -18.39 -8.82 27.57
N ASP A 413 -18.99 -7.69 27.93
CA ASP A 413 -19.46 -7.43 29.30
C ASP A 413 -20.48 -8.51 29.75
N VAL A 414 -21.40 -8.91 28.85
CA VAL A 414 -22.33 -10.03 29.11
C VAL A 414 -21.58 -11.36 29.33
N VAL A 415 -20.51 -11.63 28.58
CA VAL A 415 -19.70 -12.84 28.78
C VAL A 415 -19.06 -12.82 30.16
N ASP A 416 -18.45 -11.70 30.54
CA ASP A 416 -17.71 -11.55 31.78
C ASP A 416 -18.62 -11.61 33.02
N GLU A 417 -19.77 -10.92 32.98
CA GLU A 417 -20.77 -10.91 34.07
C GLU A 417 -21.35 -12.30 34.35
N ASN A 418 -21.54 -13.13 33.31
CA ASN A 418 -22.08 -14.48 33.45
C ASN A 418 -21.01 -15.54 33.78
N GLY A 419 -19.75 -15.13 33.99
CA GLY A 419 -18.62 -16.04 34.24
C GLY A 419 -18.49 -16.56 35.66
N SER A 420 -19.21 -15.98 36.63
CA SER A 420 -19.00 -16.24 38.06
C SER A 420 -20.26 -16.75 38.77
N GLY A 421 -20.22 -18.00 39.27
CA GLY A 421 -20.85 -18.31 40.56
C GLY A 421 -22.19 -19.07 40.61
N GLY A 422 -22.64 -19.76 39.57
CA GLY A 422 -23.83 -20.62 39.65
C GLY A 422 -23.52 -22.11 39.88
N SER A 423 -24.44 -22.86 40.51
CA SER A 423 -24.44 -24.33 40.51
C SER A 423 -25.66 -24.88 39.77
N GLY A 424 -25.54 -26.05 39.15
CA GLY A 424 -26.68 -26.76 38.56
C GLY A 424 -27.35 -26.02 37.39
N GLU A 425 -28.63 -25.71 37.50
CA GLU A 425 -29.43 -25.10 36.44
C GLU A 425 -29.05 -23.65 36.13
N ASP A 426 -28.79 -22.84 37.16
CA ASP A 426 -28.39 -21.44 36.99
C ASP A 426 -27.07 -21.32 36.21
N ALA A 427 -26.13 -22.23 36.47
CA ALA A 427 -24.87 -22.31 35.73
C ALA A 427 -25.11 -22.61 34.24
N ARG A 428 -26.04 -23.53 33.92
CA ARG A 428 -26.36 -23.87 32.52
C ARG A 428 -27.00 -22.69 31.79
N ILE A 429 -27.90 -21.96 32.47
CA ILE A 429 -28.54 -20.76 31.91
C ILE A 429 -27.48 -19.68 31.64
N ALA A 430 -26.59 -19.41 32.60
CA ALA A 430 -25.51 -18.44 32.45
C ALA A 430 -24.57 -18.78 31.28
N LEU A 431 -24.13 -20.04 31.17
CA LEU A 431 -23.32 -20.51 30.03
C LEU A 431 -24.06 -20.39 28.69
N GLY A 432 -25.37 -20.60 28.68
CA GLY A 432 -26.22 -20.39 27.50
C GLY A 432 -26.21 -18.93 27.03
N LYS A 433 -26.30 -17.97 27.96
CA LYS A 433 -26.19 -16.53 27.67
C LYS A 433 -24.81 -16.17 27.11
N GLN A 434 -23.73 -16.68 27.72
CA GLN A 434 -22.37 -16.47 27.20
C GLN A 434 -22.20 -16.98 25.76
N ILE A 435 -22.70 -18.18 25.46
CA ILE A 435 -22.63 -18.73 24.09
C ILE A 435 -23.41 -17.85 23.11
N ALA A 436 -24.56 -17.31 23.50
CA ALA A 436 -25.33 -16.40 22.65
C ALA A 436 -24.55 -15.10 22.37
N ALA A 437 -23.94 -14.50 23.40
CA ALA A 437 -23.12 -13.31 23.27
C ALA A 437 -21.87 -13.54 22.38
N LEU A 438 -21.13 -14.63 22.61
CA LEU A 438 -19.98 -14.99 21.77
C LEU A 438 -20.37 -15.25 20.31
N ARG A 439 -21.52 -15.86 20.05
CA ARG A 439 -22.04 -16.01 18.67
C ARG A 439 -22.34 -14.65 18.02
N ARG A 440 -22.83 -13.69 18.79
CA ARG A 440 -23.08 -12.32 18.30
C ARG A 440 -21.76 -11.61 17.97
N ILE A 441 -20.77 -11.70 18.86
CA ILE A 441 -19.41 -11.19 18.63
C ILE A 441 -18.82 -11.77 17.35
N ARG A 442 -18.84 -13.11 17.22
CA ARG A 442 -18.37 -13.82 16.01
C ARG A 442 -19.07 -13.29 14.75
N SER A 443 -20.38 -13.12 14.78
CA SER A 443 -21.15 -12.63 13.62
C SER A 443 -20.71 -11.23 13.21
N LEU A 444 -20.47 -10.32 14.15
CA LEU A 444 -20.01 -8.95 13.87
C LEU A 444 -18.59 -8.96 13.29
N MET A 445 -17.70 -9.76 13.87
CA MET A 445 -16.35 -9.96 13.35
C MET A 445 -16.34 -10.58 11.96
N THR A 446 -17.34 -11.38 11.57
CA THR A 446 -17.44 -11.91 10.21
C THR A 446 -17.89 -10.83 9.22
N VAL A 447 -18.88 -10.02 9.58
CA VAL A 447 -19.41 -8.97 8.69
C VAL A 447 -18.36 -7.88 8.44
N TYR A 448 -17.60 -7.51 9.47
CA TYR A 448 -16.57 -6.47 9.41
C TYR A 448 -15.17 -7.07 9.52
N ALA A 449 -14.95 -8.25 8.91
CA ALA A 449 -13.71 -9.02 9.01
C ALA A 449 -12.48 -8.18 8.67
N GLU A 450 -12.54 -7.43 7.57
CA GLU A 450 -11.43 -6.59 7.12
C GLU A 450 -10.98 -5.53 8.15
N ALA A 451 -11.88 -5.06 9.02
CA ALA A 451 -11.54 -4.08 10.06
C ALA A 451 -11.24 -4.76 11.40
N LEU A 452 -12.11 -5.67 11.85
CA LEU A 452 -12.15 -6.14 13.24
C LEU A 452 -11.32 -7.40 13.51
N ASP A 453 -11.11 -8.21 12.49
CA ASP A 453 -10.41 -9.49 12.59
C ASP A 453 -9.94 -9.95 11.19
N PRO A 454 -8.97 -9.25 10.61
CA PRO A 454 -8.51 -9.51 9.24
C PRO A 454 -7.82 -10.88 9.12
N SER A 455 -7.00 -11.27 10.10
CA SER A 455 -6.34 -12.59 10.14
C SER A 455 -7.31 -13.75 10.41
N GLY A 456 -8.43 -13.48 11.11
CA GLY A 456 -9.40 -14.49 11.51
C GLY A 456 -9.11 -15.17 12.85
N ASP A 457 -8.03 -14.80 13.51
CA ASP A 457 -7.61 -15.42 14.77
C ASP A 457 -8.63 -15.20 15.88
N ARG A 458 -9.26 -14.02 15.93
CA ARG A 458 -10.23 -13.70 17.00
C ARG A 458 -11.53 -14.48 16.80
N ARG A 459 -12.00 -14.65 15.56
CA ARG A 459 -13.12 -15.55 15.24
C ARG A 459 -12.78 -16.99 15.61
N ALA A 460 -11.57 -17.47 15.33
CA ALA A 460 -11.13 -18.81 15.70
C ALA A 460 -11.09 -19.01 17.22
N GLN A 461 -10.55 -18.03 17.97
CA GLN A 461 -10.52 -18.06 19.44
C GLN A 461 -11.94 -18.05 20.02
N THR A 462 -12.83 -17.20 19.48
CA THR A 462 -14.24 -17.14 19.87
C THR A 462 -14.94 -18.49 19.67
N ASP A 463 -14.63 -19.19 18.57
CA ASP A 463 -15.16 -20.53 18.30
C ASP A 463 -14.69 -21.57 19.32
N LEU A 464 -13.42 -21.55 19.69
CA LEU A 464 -12.87 -22.42 20.73
C LEU A 464 -13.55 -22.16 22.09
N GLN A 465 -13.74 -20.90 22.46
CA GLN A 465 -14.45 -20.53 23.69
C GLN A 465 -15.90 -21.08 23.67
N ILE A 466 -16.64 -20.90 22.57
CA ILE A 466 -17.99 -21.46 22.42
C ILE A 466 -17.98 -22.99 22.61
N GLN A 467 -17.01 -23.70 22.03
CA GLN A 467 -16.90 -25.15 22.16
C GLN A 467 -16.60 -25.58 23.61
N GLN A 468 -15.74 -24.86 24.32
CA GLN A 468 -15.42 -25.10 25.72
C GLN A 468 -16.66 -24.92 26.61
N LEU A 469 -17.43 -23.84 26.42
CA LEU A 469 -18.67 -23.61 27.18
C LEU A 469 -19.72 -24.68 26.91
N ARG A 470 -19.86 -25.14 25.66
CA ARG A 470 -20.76 -26.26 25.33
C ARG A 470 -20.33 -27.56 26.02
N ARG A 471 -19.03 -27.81 26.16
CA ARG A 471 -18.52 -28.98 26.89
C ARG A 471 -18.88 -28.89 28.36
N LYS A 472 -18.66 -27.74 29.01
CA LYS A 472 -19.06 -27.49 30.39
C LYS A 472 -20.55 -27.72 30.64
N ILE A 473 -21.42 -27.27 29.72
CA ILE A 473 -22.88 -27.52 29.82
C ILE A 473 -23.19 -29.03 29.81
N ARG A 474 -22.49 -29.83 28.99
CA ARG A 474 -22.68 -31.29 28.96
C ARG A 474 -22.21 -31.94 30.26
N GLU A 475 -21.02 -31.56 30.74
CA GLU A 475 -20.48 -32.06 32.02
C GLU A 475 -21.41 -31.73 33.21
N LEU A 476 -22.06 -30.57 33.20
CA LEU A 476 -23.07 -30.19 34.21
C LEU A 476 -24.41 -30.92 34.06
N ARG A 477 -24.68 -31.55 32.91
CA ARG A 477 -25.88 -32.37 32.69
C ARG A 477 -25.68 -33.81 33.14
N ASP A 478 -24.44 -34.29 33.06
CA ASP A 478 -24.08 -35.66 33.41
C ASP A 478 -23.77 -35.84 34.91
N ARG A 479 -23.63 -34.73 35.65
CA ARG A 479 -23.60 -34.66 37.12
C ARG A 479 -25.01 -34.47 37.66
#